data_AF-A0A356ATH8-F1
#
_entry.id   AF-A0A356ATH8-F1
#
_cell.length_a   1.000
_cell.length_b   1.000
_cell.length_c   1.000
_cell.angle_alpha   90.00
_cell.angle_beta   90.00
_cell.angle_gamma   90.00
#
_symmetry.space_group_name_H-M   'P 1'
#
loop_
_entity.id
_entity.type
_entity.pdbx_description
1 polymer ?
#
loop_
_entity_poly.entity_id
_entity_poly.type
_entity_poly.pdbx_seq_one_letter_code
_entity_poly.pdbx_strand_id
1 'polypeptide(L)'
;MNQSVCIPYSFLVVVDDVGWWCGNDHRFKNGPSRSGIERRHTIEDYKAIIELGKHLDMRIKCGFVVGEWDRKNTLAYIRNSNKHGADWDNASRLDPQIDEVRDLINANSEYMELAMHGLVHMFWDDNGKIQYAEFYQSDEKSGKNRMTPADIVREHIEAYFDILQQNNLTTNIKSFIPPCFRYTYSQEDDQLSAILTEYGIQYISTPFSSMQFAGEEKPIDVGVENGIITVDRTRDLTRWEQVDAKTPDYIKKSYYGMHWPNFLNMDPEKNMVSVSKWIEYFNKYKEQFDIMPAKDNAQGSTQALYKRFTGITFHQGSIVLDFTNVDGQNATGLCDSFYLNAQNHITLNADDSINLTTHKVHADHTTYTVKRKKPFSVQSVILIEP
;
A
#
# COMPACT_ATOMS: atom_id res chain seq x y z
N MET A 1 4.11 -9.98 33.08
CA MET A 1 3.81 -8.53 33.13
C MET A 1 2.93 -8.23 31.93
N ASN A 2 1.71 -7.73 32.14
CA ASN A 2 0.96 -7.12 31.04
C ASN A 2 1.83 -5.96 30.52
N GLN A 3 2.12 -5.94 29.23
CA GLN A 3 2.99 -4.92 28.64
C GLN A 3 2.29 -3.56 28.72
N SER A 4 2.63 -2.78 29.73
CA SER A 4 2.20 -1.38 29.86
C SER A 4 2.83 -0.48 28.79
N VAL A 5 3.81 -0.99 28.03
CA VAL A 5 4.43 -0.33 26.87
C VAL A 5 4.51 -1.32 25.71
N CYS A 6 4.20 -0.87 24.49
CA CYS A 6 4.42 -1.65 23.27
C CYS A 6 4.78 -0.79 22.06
N ILE A 7 5.40 -1.40 21.05
CA ILE A 7 5.42 -0.87 19.68
C ILE A 7 4.10 -1.31 19.01
N PRO A 8 3.14 -0.40 18.75
CA PRO A 8 1.85 -0.75 18.20
C PRO A 8 1.96 -1.23 16.74
N TYR A 9 1.00 -2.04 16.30
CA TYR A 9 0.79 -2.38 14.89
C TYR A 9 0.53 -1.12 14.08
N SER A 10 1.03 -1.08 12.85
CA SER A 10 0.63 -0.01 11.93
C SER A 10 -0.74 -0.31 11.31
N PHE A 11 -1.56 0.72 11.18
CA PHE A 11 -2.78 0.69 10.39
C PHE A 11 -2.73 1.77 9.30
N LEU A 12 -2.93 1.36 8.05
CA LEU A 12 -3.07 2.22 6.87
C LEU A 12 -4.16 1.66 5.97
N VAL A 13 -4.98 2.51 5.37
CA VAL A 13 -5.96 2.11 4.37
C VAL A 13 -5.29 2.02 3.00
N VAL A 14 -5.50 0.89 2.33
CA VAL A 14 -5.03 0.62 0.97
C VAL A 14 -6.23 0.34 0.07
N VAL A 15 -6.35 1.07 -1.03
CA VAL A 15 -7.44 0.97 -2.00
C VAL A 15 -6.87 0.52 -3.34
N ASP A 16 -7.24 -0.67 -3.79
CA ASP A 16 -6.82 -1.23 -5.08
C ASP A 16 -7.76 -0.79 -6.22
N ASP A 17 -7.29 -0.98 -7.46
CA ASP A 17 -8.04 -0.71 -8.69
C ASP A 17 -8.50 0.74 -8.90
N VAL A 18 -7.79 1.71 -8.32
CA VAL A 18 -8.01 3.14 -8.63
C VAL A 18 -7.46 3.45 -10.02
N GLY A 19 -8.04 4.39 -10.75
CA GLY A 19 -7.53 4.83 -12.06
C GLY A 19 -8.30 4.28 -13.27
N TRP A 20 -9.14 3.26 -13.08
CA TRP A 20 -10.08 2.83 -14.12
C TRP A 20 -11.13 3.92 -14.41
N TRP A 21 -11.49 4.12 -15.68
CA TRP A 21 -12.67 4.92 -16.08
C TRP A 21 -13.88 4.04 -16.34
N CYS A 22 -13.67 2.84 -16.88
CA CYS A 22 -14.70 1.81 -16.99
C CYS A 22 -14.71 0.97 -15.72
N GLY A 23 -15.85 0.80 -15.06
CA GLY A 23 -15.92 -0.08 -13.89
C GLY A 23 -16.13 -1.56 -14.22
N ASN A 24 -16.72 -1.87 -15.38
CA ASN A 24 -17.12 -3.23 -15.74
C ASN A 24 -15.93 -4.19 -15.85
N ASP A 25 -16.00 -5.32 -15.13
CA ASP A 25 -15.11 -6.46 -15.32
C ASP A 25 -15.29 -7.04 -16.73
N HIS A 26 -14.19 -7.23 -17.46
CA HIS A 26 -14.20 -7.69 -18.83
C HIS A 26 -13.43 -9.00 -19.05
N ARG A 27 -13.05 -9.71 -17.98
CA ARG A 27 -12.30 -10.98 -18.05
C ARG A 27 -12.96 -12.04 -18.93
N PHE A 28 -14.29 -12.13 -18.87
CA PHE A 28 -15.07 -13.09 -19.66
C PHE A 28 -14.97 -12.89 -21.18
N LYS A 29 -14.50 -11.72 -21.64
CA LYS A 29 -14.28 -11.38 -23.06
C LYS A 29 -12.83 -11.00 -23.35
N ASN A 30 -11.90 -11.66 -22.64
CA ASN A 30 -10.46 -11.47 -22.80
C ASN A 30 -9.97 -10.03 -22.52
N GLY A 31 -10.73 -9.26 -21.71
CA GLY A 31 -10.36 -7.92 -21.24
C GLY A 31 -9.91 -7.92 -19.78
N PRO A 32 -9.42 -6.79 -19.25
CA PRO A 32 -8.86 -6.76 -17.89
C PRO A 32 -9.91 -6.98 -16.81
N SER A 33 -9.45 -7.39 -15.63
CA SER A 33 -10.21 -7.18 -14.38
C SER A 33 -10.13 -5.70 -14.08
N ARG A 34 -11.27 -5.02 -14.16
CA ARG A 34 -11.41 -3.66 -13.65
C ARG A 34 -11.94 -3.69 -12.23
N SER A 35 -12.32 -2.55 -11.69
CA SER A 35 -12.85 -2.41 -10.33
C SER A 35 -14.08 -3.27 -10.06
N GLY A 36 -14.93 -3.55 -11.05
CA GLY A 36 -16.12 -4.40 -10.93
C GLY A 36 -17.42 -3.65 -10.66
N ILE A 37 -17.38 -2.31 -10.54
CA ILE A 37 -18.60 -1.50 -10.42
C ILE A 37 -19.30 -1.37 -11.78
N GLU A 38 -20.60 -1.64 -11.86
CA GLU A 38 -21.36 -1.66 -13.13
C GLU A 38 -21.72 -0.25 -13.66
N ARG A 39 -20.77 0.69 -13.60
CA ARG A 39 -20.85 2.03 -14.20
C ARG A 39 -19.46 2.56 -14.57
N ARG A 40 -19.40 3.71 -15.24
CA ARG A 40 -18.13 4.44 -15.34
C ARG A 40 -17.78 5.07 -13.99
N HIS A 41 -16.49 5.20 -13.75
CA HIS A 41 -15.98 6.02 -12.66
C HIS A 41 -16.12 7.50 -13.00
N THR A 42 -16.34 8.32 -11.98
CA THR A 42 -16.52 9.77 -12.12
C THR A 42 -15.63 10.50 -11.13
N ILE A 43 -15.55 11.83 -11.23
CA ILE A 43 -14.78 12.64 -10.28
C ILE A 43 -15.25 12.45 -8.82
N GLU A 44 -16.52 12.14 -8.58
CA GLU A 44 -17.09 11.84 -7.26
C GLU A 44 -16.42 10.65 -6.57
N ASP A 45 -15.92 9.68 -7.35
CA ASP A 45 -15.24 8.49 -6.80
C ASP A 45 -13.83 8.83 -6.27
N TYR A 46 -13.17 9.82 -6.88
CA TYR A 46 -11.90 10.36 -6.40
C TYR A 46 -12.10 11.26 -5.19
N LYS A 47 -13.15 12.10 -5.21
CA LYS A 47 -13.56 12.90 -4.03
C LYS A 47 -13.82 12.00 -2.82
N ALA A 48 -14.40 10.82 -3.02
CA ALA A 48 -14.63 9.84 -1.95
C ALA A 48 -13.33 9.37 -1.24
N ILE A 49 -12.27 9.09 -2.00
CA ILE A 49 -10.95 8.73 -1.44
C ILE A 49 -10.39 9.90 -0.63
N ILE A 50 -10.44 11.11 -1.20
CA ILE A 50 -9.88 12.32 -0.58
C ILE A 50 -10.61 12.64 0.72
N GLU A 51 -11.95 12.57 0.73
CA GLU A 51 -12.74 12.80 1.92
C GLU A 51 -12.47 11.75 3.01
N LEU A 52 -12.30 10.48 2.62
CA LEU A 52 -11.85 9.45 3.55
C LEU A 52 -10.48 9.82 4.15
N GLY A 53 -9.51 10.21 3.33
CA GLY A 53 -8.18 10.61 3.77
C GLY A 53 -8.18 11.80 4.73
N LYS A 54 -8.95 12.85 4.42
CA LYS A 54 -9.09 14.03 5.30
C LYS A 54 -9.63 13.67 6.69
N HIS A 55 -10.70 12.86 6.76
CA HIS A 55 -11.33 12.51 8.03
C HIS A 55 -10.47 11.56 8.89
N LEU A 56 -9.64 10.75 8.23
CA LEU A 56 -8.70 9.86 8.91
C LEU A 56 -7.37 10.54 9.23
N ASP A 57 -7.13 11.76 8.71
CA ASP A 57 -5.83 12.40 8.69
C ASP A 57 -4.77 11.46 8.10
N MET A 58 -5.09 10.85 6.96
CA MET A 58 -4.31 9.77 6.35
C MET A 58 -4.17 9.98 4.84
N ARG A 59 -2.96 9.76 4.33
CA ARG A 59 -2.66 9.66 2.91
C ARG A 59 -2.99 8.25 2.43
N ILE A 60 -4.18 8.09 1.84
CA ILE A 60 -4.71 6.79 1.42
C ILE A 60 -3.84 6.24 0.28
N LYS A 61 -3.32 5.03 0.45
CA LYS A 61 -2.52 4.35 -0.57
C LYS A 61 -3.44 3.78 -1.64
N CYS A 62 -3.32 4.27 -2.87
CA CYS A 62 -4.20 3.93 -3.97
C CYS A 62 -3.43 3.16 -5.05
N GLY A 63 -3.73 1.87 -5.22
CA GLY A 63 -3.25 1.07 -6.34
C GLY A 63 -3.81 1.63 -7.63
N PHE A 64 -2.98 2.38 -8.35
CA PHE A 64 -3.37 3.18 -9.50
C PHE A 64 -3.01 2.47 -10.79
N VAL A 65 -4.03 2.10 -11.58
CA VAL A 65 -3.91 1.50 -12.91
C VAL A 65 -4.01 2.61 -13.95
N VAL A 66 -3.01 2.72 -14.81
CA VAL A 66 -2.83 3.91 -15.69
C VAL A 66 -3.33 3.73 -17.11
N GLY A 67 -3.66 2.51 -17.56
CA GLY A 67 -3.86 2.23 -18.98
C GLY A 67 -5.00 3.01 -19.61
N GLU A 68 -6.08 3.29 -18.87
CA GLU A 68 -7.19 4.13 -19.38
C GLU A 68 -6.87 5.64 -19.33
N TRP A 69 -5.70 6.02 -18.84
CA TRP A 69 -5.14 7.37 -18.90
C TRP A 69 -4.18 7.57 -20.08
N ASP A 70 -3.89 6.54 -20.87
CA ASP A 70 -3.00 6.62 -22.04
C ASP A 70 -3.59 7.55 -23.11
N ARG A 71 -3.02 8.74 -23.27
CA ARG A 71 -3.50 9.74 -24.24
C ARG A 71 -2.91 9.59 -25.61
N LYS A 72 -1.74 8.95 -25.69
CA LYS A 72 -0.93 8.86 -26.90
C LYS A 72 -0.98 7.46 -27.53
N ASN A 73 -1.79 6.56 -26.98
CA ASN A 73 -1.80 5.15 -27.34
C ASN A 73 -0.40 4.52 -27.21
N THR A 74 0.36 4.93 -26.17
CA THR A 74 1.69 4.37 -25.85
C THR A 74 1.60 2.84 -25.75
N LEU A 75 0.51 2.30 -25.19
CA LEU A 75 0.34 0.85 -25.03
C LEU A 75 0.25 0.07 -26.34
N ALA A 76 0.03 0.73 -27.48
CA ALA A 76 0.11 0.07 -28.80
C ALA A 76 1.50 -0.49 -29.10
N TYR A 77 2.54 0.03 -28.44
CA TYR A 77 3.93 -0.33 -28.67
C TYR A 77 4.54 -1.16 -27.53
N ILE A 78 3.76 -1.46 -26.49
CA ILE A 78 4.24 -2.18 -25.31
C ILE A 78 3.79 -3.64 -25.39
N ARG A 79 4.77 -4.54 -25.45
CA ARG A 79 4.56 -6.00 -25.57
C ARG A 79 3.68 -6.50 -24.43
N ASN A 80 2.77 -7.43 -24.73
CA ASN A 80 1.94 -8.14 -23.74
C ASN A 80 1.10 -7.26 -22.77
N SER A 81 1.07 -5.94 -23.00
CA SER A 81 0.40 -4.98 -22.12
C SER A 81 -1.11 -5.00 -22.28
N ASN A 82 -1.65 -5.34 -23.45
CA ASN A 82 -3.08 -5.26 -23.72
C ASN A 82 -3.51 -6.26 -24.80
N LYS A 83 -4.81 -6.51 -24.89
CA LYS A 83 -5.39 -7.49 -25.82
C LYS A 83 -5.39 -7.08 -27.30
N HIS A 84 -5.19 -5.80 -27.58
CA HIS A 84 -5.28 -5.22 -28.92
C HIS A 84 -3.90 -5.08 -29.57
N GLY A 85 -2.81 -5.20 -28.81
CA GLY A 85 -1.45 -5.05 -29.30
C GLY A 85 -1.29 -3.71 -30.02
N ALA A 86 -0.77 -3.74 -31.25
CA ALA A 86 -0.58 -2.56 -32.10
C ALA A 86 -1.89 -1.83 -32.46
N ASP A 87 -3.05 -2.48 -32.34
CA ASP A 87 -4.37 -1.89 -32.59
C ASP A 87 -4.98 -1.25 -31.33
N TRP A 88 -4.18 -1.05 -30.27
CA TRP A 88 -4.63 -0.35 -29.07
C TRP A 88 -5.07 1.09 -29.40
N ASP A 89 -6.34 1.38 -29.10
CA ASP A 89 -6.92 2.70 -29.19
C ASP A 89 -7.72 3.03 -27.91
N ASN A 90 -7.17 3.96 -27.13
CA ASN A 90 -7.74 4.41 -25.86
C ASN A 90 -8.71 5.59 -26.03
N ALA A 91 -8.94 6.10 -27.25
CA ALA A 91 -9.78 7.28 -27.48
C ALA A 91 -11.20 7.14 -26.90
N SER A 92 -11.79 5.95 -26.96
CA SER A 92 -13.13 5.67 -26.41
C SER A 92 -13.16 5.54 -24.87
N ARG A 93 -12.01 5.49 -24.22
CA ARG A 93 -11.87 5.30 -22.77
C ARG A 93 -11.46 6.56 -22.03
N LEU A 94 -10.72 7.46 -22.69
CA LEU A 94 -10.41 8.79 -22.17
C LEU A 94 -11.70 9.50 -21.76
N ASP A 95 -11.85 9.72 -20.46
CA ASP A 95 -13.02 10.40 -19.91
C ASP A 95 -12.86 11.92 -20.07
N PRO A 96 -13.92 12.68 -20.43
CA PRO A 96 -13.86 14.14 -20.47
C PRO A 96 -13.41 14.78 -19.15
N GLN A 97 -13.60 14.11 -18.01
CA GLN A 97 -13.21 14.60 -16.68
C GLN A 97 -11.74 14.31 -16.31
N ILE A 98 -10.95 13.69 -17.19
CA ILE A 98 -9.58 13.27 -16.88
C ILE A 98 -8.68 14.41 -16.39
N ASP A 99 -8.85 15.60 -16.96
CA ASP A 99 -8.09 16.80 -16.57
C ASP A 99 -8.52 17.33 -15.20
N GLU A 100 -9.82 17.35 -14.93
CA GLU A 100 -10.37 17.76 -13.64
C GLU A 100 -9.95 16.79 -12.52
N VAL A 101 -9.94 15.49 -12.81
CA VAL A 101 -9.48 14.46 -11.86
C VAL A 101 -7.98 14.57 -11.62
N ARG A 102 -7.16 14.78 -12.66
CA ARG A 102 -5.73 15.08 -12.48
C ARG A 102 -5.53 16.24 -11.50
N ASP A 103 -6.23 17.36 -11.74
CA ASP A 103 -6.08 18.56 -10.90
C ASP A 103 -6.51 18.28 -9.46
N LEU A 104 -7.60 17.52 -9.29
CA LEU A 104 -8.07 17.07 -7.98
C LEU A 104 -7.02 16.21 -7.25
N ILE A 105 -6.42 15.23 -7.93
CA ILE A 105 -5.38 14.35 -7.37
C ILE A 105 -4.16 15.19 -6.95
N ASN A 106 -3.65 16.04 -7.84
CA ASN A 106 -2.47 16.86 -7.57
C ASN A 106 -2.72 17.81 -6.39
N ALA A 107 -3.89 18.45 -6.34
CA ALA A 107 -4.27 19.37 -5.26
C ALA A 107 -4.48 18.69 -3.90
N ASN A 108 -4.69 17.37 -3.87
CA ASN A 108 -4.95 16.60 -2.65
C ASN A 108 -3.89 15.50 -2.42
N SER A 109 -2.68 15.72 -2.93
CA SER A 109 -1.57 14.77 -2.79
C SER A 109 -1.18 14.48 -1.34
N GLU A 110 -1.60 15.30 -0.37
CA GLU A 110 -1.43 15.04 1.07
C GLU A 110 -2.39 13.95 1.63
N TYR A 111 -3.51 13.68 0.95
CA TYR A 111 -4.53 12.70 1.38
C TYR A 111 -4.65 11.49 0.45
N MET A 112 -3.98 11.52 -0.69
CA MET A 112 -3.97 10.44 -1.68
C MET A 112 -2.54 10.17 -2.14
N GLU A 113 -2.11 8.91 -2.04
CA GLU A 113 -0.85 8.42 -2.57
C GLU A 113 -1.12 7.49 -3.75
N LEU A 114 -0.51 7.76 -4.90
CA LEU A 114 -0.55 6.83 -6.03
C LEU A 114 0.53 5.76 -5.83
N ALA A 115 0.11 4.51 -5.84
CA ALA A 115 0.97 3.33 -5.87
C ALA A 115 0.84 2.65 -7.24
N MET A 116 1.96 2.21 -7.81
CA MET A 116 1.94 1.49 -9.08
C MET A 116 1.15 0.18 -8.94
N HIS A 117 0.17 0.00 -9.82
CA HIS A 117 -0.72 -1.17 -9.84
C HIS A 117 -0.88 -1.76 -11.26
N GLY A 118 0.12 -1.51 -12.12
CA GLY A 118 0.17 -2.01 -13.49
C GLY A 118 -0.43 -1.06 -14.53
N LEU A 119 -0.25 -1.42 -15.79
CA LEU A 119 -0.81 -0.72 -16.94
C LEU A 119 -2.30 -0.99 -17.06
N VAL A 120 -2.69 -2.26 -17.12
CA VAL A 120 -4.09 -2.68 -17.21
C VAL A 120 -4.34 -3.92 -16.36
N HIS A 121 -3.53 -4.10 -15.30
CA HIS A 121 -3.67 -5.09 -14.23
C HIS A 121 -3.42 -6.55 -14.65
N MET A 122 -3.41 -6.86 -15.95
CA MET A 122 -3.35 -8.21 -16.51
C MET A 122 -2.23 -8.34 -17.54
N PHE A 123 -1.91 -9.58 -17.90
CA PHE A 123 -0.93 -9.91 -18.93
C PHE A 123 -1.64 -10.56 -20.13
N TRP A 124 -1.24 -10.25 -21.36
CA TRP A 124 -1.69 -10.97 -22.56
C TRP A 124 -0.52 -11.69 -23.18
N ASP A 125 -0.60 -13.01 -23.31
CA ASP A 125 0.45 -13.79 -23.97
C ASP A 125 0.54 -13.49 -25.47
N ASP A 126 1.53 -14.07 -26.14
CA ASP A 126 1.80 -13.81 -27.56
C ASP A 126 0.66 -14.27 -28.50
N ASN A 127 -0.27 -15.09 -27.99
CA ASN A 127 -1.49 -15.47 -28.71
C ASN A 127 -2.66 -14.51 -28.42
N GLY A 128 -2.40 -13.43 -27.68
CA GLY A 128 -3.40 -12.48 -27.23
C GLY A 128 -4.34 -13.05 -26.18
N LYS A 129 -3.99 -14.11 -25.44
CA LYS A 129 -4.83 -14.67 -24.37
C LYS A 129 -4.46 -14.04 -23.03
N ILE A 130 -5.48 -13.62 -22.29
CA ILE A 130 -5.33 -13.04 -20.96
C ILE A 130 -4.79 -14.06 -19.94
N GLN A 131 -3.88 -13.60 -19.09
CA GLN A 131 -3.28 -14.31 -17.98
C GLN A 131 -3.30 -13.42 -16.73
N TYR A 132 -3.46 -14.07 -15.58
CA TYR A 132 -3.33 -13.43 -14.27
C TYR A 132 -1.90 -13.63 -13.78
N ALA A 133 -1.12 -12.60 -13.49
CA ALA A 133 -1.33 -11.15 -13.64
C ALA A 133 -0.11 -10.50 -14.32
N GLU A 134 -0.15 -9.18 -14.50
CA GLU A 134 0.79 -8.40 -15.34
C GLU A 134 2.28 -8.76 -15.15
N PHE A 135 2.75 -8.88 -13.91
CA PHE A 135 4.16 -9.13 -13.61
C PHE A 135 4.50 -10.58 -13.26
N TYR A 136 3.51 -11.39 -12.90
CA TYR A 136 3.69 -12.80 -12.54
C TYR A 136 2.50 -13.62 -13.02
N GLN A 137 2.76 -14.65 -13.85
CA GLN A 137 1.77 -15.63 -14.24
C GLN A 137 2.00 -16.96 -13.53
N SER A 138 0.98 -17.81 -13.41
CA SER A 138 1.19 -19.17 -12.91
C SER A 138 1.81 -20.01 -14.01
N ASP A 139 2.89 -20.73 -13.71
CA ASP A 139 3.28 -21.88 -14.49
C ASP A 139 2.26 -23.01 -14.23
N GLU A 140 1.64 -23.53 -15.29
CA GLU A 140 0.56 -24.52 -15.18
C GLU A 140 1.04 -25.87 -14.62
N LYS A 141 2.32 -26.22 -14.83
CA LYS A 141 2.87 -27.53 -14.43
C LYS A 141 3.31 -27.55 -12.98
N SER A 142 4.02 -26.51 -12.55
CA SER A 142 4.61 -26.43 -11.21
C SER A 142 3.74 -25.66 -10.21
N GLY A 143 2.78 -24.87 -10.69
CA GLY A 143 2.01 -23.93 -9.86
C GLY A 143 2.85 -22.77 -9.33
N LYS A 144 4.13 -22.66 -9.72
CA LYS A 144 5.00 -21.56 -9.32
C LYS A 144 4.70 -20.31 -10.13
N ASN A 145 4.91 -19.15 -9.51
CA ASN A 145 4.89 -17.88 -10.19
C ASN A 145 6.09 -17.81 -11.14
N ARG A 146 5.80 -17.49 -12.41
CA ARG A 146 6.78 -17.16 -13.43
C ARG A 146 6.71 -15.66 -13.65
N MET A 147 7.82 -14.97 -13.40
CA MET A 147 7.92 -13.54 -13.67
C MET A 147 7.78 -13.28 -15.17
N THR A 148 7.10 -12.20 -15.53
CA THR A 148 7.21 -11.62 -16.87
C THR A 148 8.69 -11.36 -17.18
N PRO A 149 9.18 -11.61 -18.42
CA PRO A 149 10.57 -11.36 -18.76
C PRO A 149 11.03 -9.95 -18.35
N ALA A 150 12.23 -9.85 -17.77
CA ALA A 150 12.69 -8.65 -17.10
C ALA A 150 12.78 -7.42 -18.02
N ASP A 151 13.02 -7.62 -19.31
CA ASP A 151 12.98 -6.57 -20.34
C ASP A 151 11.56 -6.05 -20.57
N ILE A 152 10.56 -6.94 -20.62
CA ILE A 152 9.15 -6.58 -20.75
C ILE A 152 8.64 -5.89 -19.48
N VAL A 153 9.07 -6.34 -18.29
CA VAL A 153 8.74 -5.66 -17.02
C VAL A 153 9.21 -4.21 -17.03
N ARG A 154 10.43 -3.93 -17.50
CA ARG A 154 10.95 -2.56 -17.62
C ARG A 154 10.16 -1.74 -18.62
N GLU A 155 9.82 -2.29 -19.80
CA GLU A 155 8.94 -1.60 -20.76
C GLU A 155 7.59 -1.22 -20.13
N HIS A 156 7.01 -2.10 -19.33
CA HIS A 156 5.74 -1.82 -18.65
C HIS A 156 5.88 -0.70 -17.62
N ILE A 157 6.92 -0.72 -16.80
CA ILE A 157 7.17 0.32 -15.79
C ILE A 157 7.47 1.66 -16.46
N GLU A 158 8.26 1.69 -17.53
CA GLU A 158 8.55 2.90 -18.29
C GLU A 158 7.29 3.49 -18.92
N ALA A 159 6.45 2.65 -19.53
CA ALA A 159 5.15 3.08 -20.05
C ALA A 159 4.24 3.61 -18.94
N TYR A 160 4.30 3.03 -17.74
CA TYR A 160 3.53 3.49 -16.59
C TYR A 160 3.89 4.96 -16.26
N PHE A 161 5.19 5.25 -16.14
CA PHE A 161 5.67 6.60 -15.88
C PHE A 161 5.44 7.58 -17.04
N ASP A 162 5.58 7.13 -18.29
CA ASP A 162 5.24 7.96 -19.46
C ASP A 162 3.75 8.37 -19.42
N ILE A 163 2.83 7.45 -19.14
CA ILE A 163 1.40 7.78 -19.04
C ILE A 163 1.11 8.76 -17.90
N LEU A 164 1.77 8.61 -16.73
CA LEU A 164 1.65 9.62 -15.67
C LEU A 164 2.12 10.99 -16.13
N GLN A 165 3.24 11.05 -16.86
CA GLN A 165 3.81 12.28 -17.41
C GLN A 165 2.88 12.91 -18.47
N GLN A 166 2.31 12.11 -19.37
CA GLN A 166 1.31 12.58 -20.35
C GLN A 166 0.13 13.29 -19.70
N ASN A 167 -0.19 12.89 -18.46
CA ASN A 167 -1.29 13.43 -17.69
C ASN A 167 -0.86 14.47 -16.66
N ASN A 168 0.40 14.92 -16.62
CA ASN A 168 0.90 15.87 -15.62
C ASN A 168 0.55 15.46 -14.16
N LEU A 169 0.54 14.16 -13.87
CA LEU A 169 0.40 13.66 -12.50
C LEU A 169 1.77 13.81 -11.82
N THR A 170 1.87 14.70 -10.83
CA THR A 170 3.16 15.13 -10.28
C THR A 170 3.65 14.27 -9.11
N THR A 171 2.93 13.18 -8.81
CA THR A 171 3.22 12.31 -7.67
C THR A 171 4.49 11.50 -7.92
N ASN A 172 5.42 11.53 -6.96
CA ASN A 172 6.54 10.61 -6.95
C ASN A 172 6.07 9.22 -6.50
N ILE A 173 6.10 8.25 -7.40
CA ILE A 173 5.66 6.89 -7.13
C ILE A 173 6.75 6.14 -6.36
N LYS A 174 6.48 5.85 -5.09
CA LYS A 174 7.41 5.09 -4.21
C LYS A 174 6.85 3.74 -3.78
N SER A 175 5.64 3.44 -4.23
CA SER A 175 4.83 2.35 -3.72
C SER A 175 4.37 1.45 -4.86
N PHE A 176 4.34 0.16 -4.60
CA PHE A 176 3.82 -0.84 -5.52
C PHE A 176 2.79 -1.74 -4.82
N ILE A 177 1.75 -2.11 -5.56
CA ILE A 177 0.76 -3.10 -5.16
C ILE A 177 0.69 -4.15 -6.28
N PRO A 178 1.08 -5.41 -6.03
CA PRO A 178 1.07 -6.44 -7.07
C PRO A 178 -0.37 -6.68 -7.59
N PRO A 179 -0.60 -6.57 -8.91
CA PRO A 179 -1.89 -6.93 -9.51
C PRO A 179 -2.30 -8.36 -9.16
N CYS A 180 -3.58 -8.54 -8.84
CA CYS A 180 -4.15 -9.79 -8.33
C CYS A 180 -3.42 -10.41 -7.11
N PHE A 181 -2.61 -9.62 -6.41
CA PHE A 181 -1.72 -10.08 -5.35
C PHE A 181 -0.74 -11.19 -5.75
N ARG A 182 -0.49 -11.37 -7.06
CA ARG A 182 0.47 -12.35 -7.58
C ARG A 182 1.86 -11.75 -7.49
N TYR A 183 2.65 -12.31 -6.58
CA TYR A 183 3.97 -11.80 -6.26
C TYR A 183 4.86 -12.92 -5.73
N THR A 184 6.15 -12.82 -5.99
CA THR A 184 7.18 -13.70 -5.41
C THR A 184 8.14 -12.83 -4.60
N TYR A 185 8.20 -13.08 -3.30
CA TYR A 185 9.15 -12.44 -2.40
C TYR A 185 10.51 -13.14 -2.52
N SER A 186 11.57 -12.37 -2.75
CA SER A 186 12.95 -12.85 -2.84
C SER A 186 13.92 -11.77 -2.38
N GLN A 187 14.90 -12.15 -1.56
CA GLN A 187 15.99 -11.26 -1.16
C GLN A 187 17.13 -11.22 -2.19
N GLU A 188 17.06 -12.07 -3.22
CA GLU A 188 18.03 -12.10 -4.31
C GLU A 188 17.62 -11.14 -5.44
N ASP A 189 18.58 -10.81 -6.30
CA ASP A 189 18.40 -9.90 -7.45
C ASP A 189 17.74 -10.58 -8.67
N ASP A 190 16.92 -11.61 -8.45
CA ASP A 190 16.35 -12.48 -9.50
C ASP A 190 14.83 -12.29 -9.71
N GLN A 191 14.19 -11.48 -8.86
CA GLN A 191 12.74 -11.24 -8.88
C GLN A 191 12.39 -9.77 -9.13
N LEU A 192 11.08 -9.52 -9.27
CA LEU A 192 10.49 -8.21 -9.55
C LEU A 192 10.98 -7.09 -8.63
N SER A 193 11.22 -7.37 -7.34
CA SER A 193 11.70 -6.38 -6.37
C SER A 193 13.00 -5.72 -6.82
N ALA A 194 13.95 -6.46 -7.38
CA ALA A 194 15.20 -5.91 -7.89
C ALA A 194 14.95 -4.86 -9.00
N ILE A 195 14.06 -5.17 -9.94
CA ILE A 195 13.67 -4.24 -11.02
C ILE A 195 12.95 -3.02 -10.44
N LEU A 196 12.03 -3.20 -9.48
CA LEU A 196 11.28 -2.10 -8.87
C LEU A 196 12.20 -1.07 -8.18
N THR A 197 13.33 -1.51 -7.60
CA THR A 197 14.29 -0.59 -6.96
C THR A 197 14.98 0.35 -7.96
N GLU A 198 15.18 -0.09 -9.21
CA GLU A 198 15.75 0.72 -10.29
C GLU A 198 14.89 1.96 -10.56
N TYR A 199 13.59 1.87 -10.28
CA TYR A 199 12.60 2.95 -10.45
C TYR A 199 12.25 3.66 -9.13
N GLY A 200 13.01 3.43 -8.06
CA GLY A 200 12.85 4.14 -6.79
C GLY A 200 11.66 3.70 -5.94
N ILE A 201 11.08 2.53 -6.21
CA ILE A 201 10.07 1.93 -5.34
C ILE A 201 10.73 1.55 -4.01
N GLN A 202 10.09 1.94 -2.91
CA GLN A 202 10.58 1.72 -1.54
C GLN A 202 9.63 0.85 -0.71
N TYR A 203 8.37 0.71 -1.14
CA TYR A 203 7.34 0.04 -0.35
C TYR A 203 6.42 -0.85 -1.19
N ILE A 204 6.15 -2.05 -0.68
CA ILE A 204 5.16 -2.97 -1.22
C ILE A 204 4.14 -3.30 -0.14
N SER A 205 2.87 -3.44 -0.53
CA SER A 205 1.84 -4.00 0.36
C SER A 205 1.05 -5.05 -0.38
N THR A 206 1.06 -6.28 0.13
CA THR A 206 0.36 -7.43 -0.47
C THR A 206 0.00 -8.44 0.62
N PRO A 207 -1.09 -9.23 0.49
CA PRO A 207 -1.38 -10.31 1.42
C PRO A 207 -0.31 -11.40 1.36
N PHE A 208 0.39 -11.69 2.45
CA PHE A 208 1.43 -12.72 2.47
C PHE A 208 0.87 -14.14 2.34
N SER A 209 -0.43 -14.30 2.51
CA SER A 209 -1.14 -15.56 2.24
C SER A 209 -1.29 -15.86 0.75
N SER A 210 -1.17 -14.87 -0.14
CA SER A 210 -1.31 -15.05 -1.61
C SER A 210 0.01 -15.01 -2.37
N MET A 211 1.10 -14.55 -1.74
CA MET A 211 2.42 -14.50 -2.38
C MET A 211 3.18 -15.82 -2.29
N GLN A 212 4.13 -16.00 -3.21
CA GLN A 212 5.12 -17.09 -3.18
C GLN A 212 6.46 -16.58 -2.65
N PHE A 213 7.37 -17.52 -2.37
CA PHE A 213 8.68 -17.26 -1.79
C PHE A 213 9.73 -18.01 -2.59
N ALA A 214 10.81 -17.32 -2.98
CA ALA A 214 11.95 -17.96 -3.64
C ALA A 214 12.92 -18.61 -2.62
N GLY A 215 13.04 -18.02 -1.43
CA GLY A 215 13.93 -18.48 -0.35
C GLY A 215 13.26 -19.37 0.70
N GLU A 216 14.06 -19.80 1.69
CA GLU A 216 13.61 -20.67 2.78
C GLU A 216 12.77 -19.95 3.83
N GLU A 217 13.03 -18.66 4.07
CA GLU A 217 12.29 -17.88 5.07
C GLU A 217 11.11 -17.14 4.44
N LYS A 218 9.90 -17.53 4.87
CA LYS A 218 8.69 -16.75 4.62
C LYS A 218 8.65 -15.55 5.57
N PRO A 219 8.53 -14.30 5.07
CA PRO A 219 8.35 -13.16 5.95
C PRO A 219 7.02 -13.26 6.71
N ILE A 220 7.00 -12.70 7.91
CA ILE A 220 5.87 -12.61 8.84
C ILE A 220 5.60 -11.13 9.05
N ASP A 221 4.38 -10.65 8.80
CA ASP A 221 3.90 -9.26 8.93
C ASP A 221 4.60 -8.18 8.08
N VAL A 222 5.93 -8.22 7.96
CA VAL A 222 6.74 -7.27 7.17
C VAL A 222 8.10 -7.87 6.84
N GLY A 223 8.57 -7.81 5.60
CA GLY A 223 9.91 -8.22 5.20
C GLY A 223 10.65 -7.12 4.46
N VAL A 224 11.96 -7.29 4.26
CA VAL A 224 12.74 -6.42 3.38
C VAL A 224 13.39 -7.26 2.29
N GLU A 225 13.21 -6.86 1.04
CA GLU A 225 13.79 -7.49 -0.14
C GLU A 225 14.37 -6.40 -1.04
N ASN A 226 15.64 -6.55 -1.44
CA ASN A 226 16.32 -5.55 -2.27
C ASN A 226 16.18 -4.10 -1.73
N GLY A 227 16.13 -3.95 -0.39
CA GLY A 227 15.94 -2.66 0.29
C GLY A 227 14.51 -2.10 0.28
N ILE A 228 13.52 -2.80 -0.29
CA ILE A 228 12.08 -2.46 -0.26
C ILE A 228 11.44 -3.02 1.00
N ILE A 229 10.65 -2.22 1.71
CA ILE A 229 9.82 -2.70 2.83
C ILE A 229 8.52 -3.28 2.27
N THR A 230 8.32 -4.58 2.42
CA THR A 230 7.13 -5.32 1.98
C THR A 230 6.26 -5.64 3.19
N VAL A 231 5.07 -5.04 3.29
CA VAL A 231 4.14 -5.20 4.44
C VAL A 231 3.01 -6.17 4.11
N ASP A 232 2.72 -7.09 5.03
CA ASP A 232 1.57 -7.97 4.95
C ASP A 232 0.31 -7.18 5.26
N ARG A 233 -0.49 -6.84 4.25
CA ARG A 233 -1.82 -6.26 4.48
C ARG A 233 -2.85 -7.28 4.93
N THR A 234 -2.45 -8.55 5.14
CA THR A 234 -3.29 -9.72 5.39
C THR A 234 -4.38 -9.90 4.33
N ARG A 235 -5.22 -10.93 4.48
CA ARG A 235 -6.40 -11.09 3.62
C ARG A 235 -7.34 -9.88 3.73
N ASP A 236 -7.89 -9.47 2.60
CA ASP A 236 -8.97 -8.50 2.53
C ASP A 236 -10.26 -9.07 3.11
N LEU A 237 -10.99 -8.23 3.85
CA LEU A 237 -12.23 -8.64 4.54
C LEU A 237 -13.47 -8.47 3.67
N THR A 238 -13.32 -7.77 2.56
CA THR A 238 -14.37 -7.46 1.60
C THR A 238 -13.98 -8.03 0.24
N ARG A 239 -14.96 -8.55 -0.51
CA ARG A 239 -14.72 -8.99 -1.88
C ARG A 239 -14.46 -7.78 -2.78
N TRP A 240 -13.57 -7.93 -3.75
CA TRP A 240 -13.09 -6.82 -4.58
C TRP A 240 -14.24 -6.14 -5.36
N GLU A 241 -15.19 -6.92 -5.88
CA GLU A 241 -16.30 -6.44 -6.71
C GLU A 241 -17.49 -5.87 -5.91
N GLN A 242 -17.47 -5.99 -4.58
CA GLN A 242 -18.62 -5.63 -3.77
C GLN A 242 -18.76 -4.10 -3.68
N VAL A 243 -19.79 -3.56 -4.32
CA VAL A 243 -20.16 -2.14 -4.26
C VAL A 243 -20.87 -1.82 -2.94
N ASP A 244 -20.60 -0.65 -2.35
CA ASP A 244 -21.16 -0.18 -1.07
C ASP A 244 -21.13 -1.26 0.02
N ALA A 245 -19.96 -1.85 0.22
CA ALA A 245 -19.80 -2.98 1.11
C ALA A 245 -20.09 -2.60 2.56
N LYS A 246 -20.52 -3.61 3.34
CA LYS A 246 -20.68 -3.48 4.78
C LYS A 246 -19.31 -3.47 5.45
N THR A 247 -19.16 -2.63 6.46
CA THR A 247 -17.97 -2.65 7.32
C THR A 247 -17.95 -3.94 8.16
N PRO A 248 -16.77 -4.50 8.47
CA PRO A 248 -16.67 -5.65 9.38
C PRO A 248 -17.05 -5.31 10.83
N ASP A 249 -17.34 -6.34 11.61
CA ASP A 249 -17.68 -6.20 13.03
C ASP A 249 -16.45 -6.21 13.97
N TYR A 250 -15.24 -6.38 13.44
CA TYR A 250 -14.00 -6.44 14.22
C TYR A 250 -12.89 -5.56 13.64
N ILE A 251 -11.88 -5.27 14.46
CA ILE A 251 -10.70 -4.47 14.10
C ILE A 251 -9.56 -5.39 13.68
N LYS A 252 -8.95 -5.12 12.54
CA LYS A 252 -7.84 -5.89 11.98
C LYS A 252 -6.50 -5.25 12.33
N LYS A 253 -5.50 -6.04 12.72
CA LYS A 253 -4.17 -5.56 13.12
C LYS A 253 -3.17 -5.65 11.96
N SER A 254 -3.36 -4.82 10.95
CA SER A 254 -2.39 -4.52 9.90
C SER A 254 -2.95 -3.40 9.01
N TYR A 255 -2.34 -3.17 7.85
CA TYR A 255 -2.95 -2.43 6.75
C TYR A 255 -4.31 -3.02 6.39
N TYR A 256 -5.25 -2.15 6.09
CA TYR A 256 -6.59 -2.52 5.68
C TYR A 256 -6.72 -2.39 4.17
N GLY A 257 -6.62 -3.54 3.50
CA GLY A 257 -6.88 -3.67 2.08
C GLY A 257 -8.37 -3.66 1.74
N MET A 258 -8.72 -2.88 0.72
CA MET A 258 -10.02 -2.83 0.07
C MET A 258 -9.85 -2.48 -1.41
N HIS A 259 -10.91 -2.65 -2.19
CA HIS A 259 -10.95 -2.23 -3.59
C HIS A 259 -11.85 -1.01 -3.73
N TRP A 260 -11.60 -0.20 -4.76
CA TRP A 260 -12.28 1.08 -4.94
C TRP A 260 -13.81 1.01 -4.79
N PRO A 261 -14.55 0.01 -5.35
CA PRO A 261 -16.01 -0.04 -5.20
C PRO A 261 -16.50 -0.26 -3.77
N ASN A 262 -15.67 -0.80 -2.87
CA ASN A 262 -16.10 -1.23 -1.53
C ASN A 262 -16.69 -0.09 -0.68
N PHE A 263 -16.33 1.14 -0.96
CA PHE A 263 -16.85 2.33 -0.28
C PHE A 263 -17.50 3.34 -1.24
N LEU A 264 -17.81 2.92 -2.47
CA LEU A 264 -18.54 3.72 -3.45
C LEU A 264 -19.97 3.22 -3.57
N ASN A 265 -20.86 4.12 -4.01
CA ASN A 265 -22.24 3.82 -4.30
C ASN A 265 -22.46 3.66 -5.81
N MET A 266 -23.48 2.88 -6.20
CA MET A 266 -23.91 2.80 -7.60
C MET A 266 -24.36 4.16 -8.13
N ASP A 267 -24.92 5.00 -7.28
CA ASP A 267 -25.22 6.41 -7.55
C ASP A 267 -24.07 7.28 -6.99
N PRO A 268 -23.22 7.88 -7.84
CA PRO A 268 -22.05 8.65 -7.38
C PRO A 268 -22.39 9.78 -6.40
N GLU A 269 -23.58 10.39 -6.51
CA GLU A 269 -24.04 11.44 -5.58
C GLU A 269 -24.18 10.92 -4.14
N LYS A 270 -24.35 9.60 -3.97
CA LYS A 270 -24.45 8.93 -2.67
C LYS A 270 -23.12 8.40 -2.13
N ASN A 271 -21.99 8.61 -2.83
CA ASN A 271 -20.69 8.13 -2.36
C ASN A 271 -20.36 8.57 -0.92
N MET A 272 -20.74 9.79 -0.53
CA MET A 272 -20.47 10.28 0.83
C MET A 272 -21.22 9.51 1.92
N VAL A 273 -22.40 8.94 1.60
CA VAL A 273 -23.12 8.05 2.53
C VAL A 273 -22.33 6.78 2.77
N SER A 274 -21.76 6.20 1.71
CA SER A 274 -20.88 5.03 1.77
C SER A 274 -19.60 5.32 2.55
N VAL A 275 -18.91 6.42 2.22
CA VAL A 275 -17.68 6.87 2.88
C VAL A 275 -17.89 7.12 4.38
N SER A 276 -19.01 7.72 4.76
CA SER A 276 -19.30 8.02 6.18
C SER A 276 -19.33 6.77 7.06
N LYS A 277 -19.89 5.65 6.55
CA LYS A 277 -19.90 4.36 7.25
C LYS A 277 -18.48 3.82 7.48
N TRP A 278 -17.61 3.98 6.49
CA TRP A 278 -16.21 3.56 6.58
C TRP A 278 -15.38 4.45 7.50
N ILE A 279 -15.61 5.78 7.49
CA ILE A 279 -14.99 6.71 8.44
C ILE A 279 -15.34 6.32 9.87
N GLU A 280 -16.61 6.05 10.16
CA GLU A 280 -17.06 5.61 11.50
C GLU A 280 -16.33 4.33 11.93
N TYR A 281 -16.24 3.34 11.04
CA TYR A 281 -15.54 2.09 11.31
C TYR A 281 -14.04 2.31 11.57
N PHE A 282 -13.35 3.07 10.73
CA PHE A 282 -11.91 3.30 10.87
C PHE A 282 -11.55 4.21 12.05
N ASN A 283 -12.45 5.09 12.48
CA ASN A 283 -12.23 5.88 13.71
C ASN A 283 -12.08 5.00 14.96
N LYS A 284 -12.61 3.77 14.96
CA LYS A 284 -12.43 2.80 16.06
C LYS A 284 -10.97 2.41 16.28
N TYR A 285 -10.11 2.54 15.26
CA TYR A 285 -8.69 2.21 15.32
C TYR A 285 -7.89 3.25 16.13
N LYS A 286 -8.36 4.50 16.19
CA LYS A 286 -7.64 5.63 16.82
C LYS A 286 -7.46 5.49 18.32
N GLU A 287 -8.25 4.64 18.98
CA GLU A 287 -8.24 4.47 20.44
C GLU A 287 -7.71 3.09 20.87
N GLN A 288 -7.17 2.29 19.95
CA GLN A 288 -6.64 0.97 20.28
C GLN A 288 -5.21 1.07 20.80
N PHE A 289 -4.95 0.58 22.01
CA PHE A 289 -3.62 0.60 22.64
C PHE A 289 -2.52 -0.03 21.78
N ASP A 290 -2.85 -1.04 20.99
CA ASP A 290 -1.87 -1.79 20.21
C ASP A 290 -1.90 -1.47 18.70
N ILE A 291 -2.59 -0.41 18.28
CA ILE A 291 -2.64 0.02 16.88
C ILE A 291 -2.33 1.53 16.78
N MET A 292 -1.53 1.88 15.77
CA MET A 292 -1.22 3.26 15.41
C MET A 292 -1.69 3.52 13.97
N PRO A 293 -2.72 4.36 13.77
CA PRO A 293 -3.08 4.87 12.45
C PRO A 293 -1.95 5.71 11.86
N ALA A 294 -1.35 5.22 10.78
CA ALA A 294 -0.25 5.90 10.12
C ALA A 294 -0.75 7.08 9.26
N LYS A 295 -0.01 8.19 9.25
CA LYS A 295 -0.31 9.35 8.40
C LYS A 295 -0.13 9.03 6.92
N ASP A 296 0.86 8.22 6.58
CA ASP A 296 1.19 7.84 5.20
C ASP A 296 1.87 6.47 5.14
N ASN A 297 2.16 6.01 3.92
CA ASN A 297 2.75 4.69 3.71
C ASN A 297 4.21 4.57 4.21
N ALA A 298 4.98 5.67 4.26
CA ALA A 298 6.34 5.65 4.79
C ALA A 298 6.32 5.43 6.32
N GLN A 299 5.46 6.17 7.02
CA GLN A 299 5.20 5.97 8.44
C GLN A 299 4.66 4.56 8.71
N GLY A 300 3.72 4.09 7.91
CA GLY A 300 3.11 2.78 8.13
C GLY A 300 4.09 1.62 7.95
N SER A 301 4.88 1.66 6.87
CA SER A 301 5.87 0.63 6.56
C SER A 301 7.02 0.65 7.56
N THR A 302 7.47 1.85 7.95
CA THR A 302 8.49 2.01 9.00
C THR A 302 8.00 1.46 10.33
N GLN A 303 6.78 1.80 10.76
CA GLN A 303 6.22 1.30 12.01
C GLN A 303 6.12 -0.22 12.01
N ALA A 304 5.66 -0.83 10.91
CA ALA A 304 5.61 -2.28 10.78
C ALA A 304 7.02 -2.90 10.96
N LEU A 305 8.03 -2.33 10.28
CA LEU A 305 9.42 -2.81 10.36
C LEU A 305 9.98 -2.70 11.78
N TYR A 306 9.87 -1.54 12.44
CA TYR A 306 10.31 -1.39 13.83
C TYR A 306 9.58 -2.35 14.76
N LYS A 307 8.27 -2.56 14.58
CA LYS A 307 7.51 -3.53 15.39
C LYS A 307 8.05 -4.94 15.28
N ARG A 308 8.41 -5.39 14.07
CA ARG A 308 8.91 -6.75 13.86
C ARG A 308 10.34 -6.92 14.35
N PHE A 309 11.21 -5.95 14.05
CA PHE A 309 12.65 -6.14 14.17
C PHE A 309 13.28 -5.47 15.39
N THR A 310 12.59 -4.57 16.10
CA THR A 310 13.14 -4.01 17.35
C THR A 310 13.05 -5.05 18.45
N GLY A 311 14.20 -5.44 19.01
CA GLY A 311 14.25 -6.22 20.24
C GLY A 311 13.80 -5.36 21.41
N ILE A 312 12.86 -5.84 22.23
CA ILE A 312 12.41 -5.14 23.42
C ILE A 312 12.69 -6.00 24.64
N THR A 313 13.54 -5.51 25.55
CA THR A 313 13.83 -6.17 26.83
C THR A 313 13.33 -5.30 27.98
N PHE A 314 12.54 -5.89 28.87
CA PHE A 314 12.01 -5.21 30.06
C PHE A 314 12.89 -5.50 31.27
N HIS A 315 13.33 -4.45 31.94
CA HIS A 315 14.02 -4.50 33.23
C HIS A 315 13.17 -3.80 34.30
N GLN A 316 13.58 -3.92 35.57
CA GLN A 316 12.94 -3.18 36.64
C GLN A 316 13.16 -1.67 36.42
N GLY A 317 12.08 -0.94 36.11
CA GLY A 317 12.10 0.51 35.90
C GLY A 317 12.68 0.96 34.55
N SER A 318 12.90 0.07 33.58
CA SER A 318 13.37 0.47 32.25
C SER A 318 13.06 -0.53 31.14
N ILE A 319 13.15 -0.05 29.89
CA ILE A 319 13.05 -0.81 28.65
C ILE A 319 14.32 -0.56 27.86
N VAL A 320 14.90 -1.63 27.32
CA VAL A 320 15.98 -1.56 26.33
C VAL A 320 15.39 -1.89 24.97
N LEU A 321 15.60 -0.97 24.02
CA LEU A 321 15.28 -1.15 22.61
C LEU A 321 16.57 -1.52 21.86
N ASP A 322 16.56 -2.63 21.14
CA ASP A 322 17.67 -3.11 20.32
C ASP A 322 17.30 -3.03 18.84
N PHE A 323 18.05 -2.22 18.10
CA PHE A 323 17.84 -1.95 16.68
C PHE A 323 18.75 -2.77 15.76
N THR A 324 19.53 -3.72 16.28
CA THR A 324 20.48 -4.53 15.49
C THR A 324 19.79 -5.16 14.26
N ASN A 325 18.62 -5.78 14.48
CA ASN A 325 17.89 -6.42 13.39
C ASN A 325 17.17 -5.42 12.47
N VAL A 326 16.79 -4.24 12.98
CA VAL A 326 16.21 -3.14 12.18
C VAL A 326 17.25 -2.64 11.18
N ASP A 327 18.44 -2.31 11.69
CA ASP A 327 19.54 -1.77 10.87
C ASP A 327 20.06 -2.84 9.90
N GLY A 328 20.11 -4.10 10.33
CA GLY A 328 20.46 -5.24 9.49
C GLY A 328 19.53 -5.47 8.30
N GLN A 329 18.31 -4.90 8.29
CA GLN A 329 17.41 -5.01 7.13
C GLN A 329 17.87 -4.19 5.92
N ASN A 330 18.70 -3.16 6.09
CA ASN A 330 19.15 -2.28 5.00
C ASN A 330 18.00 -1.67 4.15
N ALA A 331 16.86 -1.36 4.78
CA ALA A 331 15.70 -0.80 4.10
C ALA A 331 15.95 0.66 3.62
N THR A 332 15.74 0.91 2.34
CA THR A 332 15.96 2.22 1.69
C THR A 332 14.90 3.26 2.05
N GLY A 333 13.70 2.81 2.39
CA GLY A 333 12.56 3.64 2.81
C GLY A 333 12.42 3.79 4.34
N LEU A 334 13.40 3.36 5.12
CA LEU A 334 13.30 3.38 6.59
C LEU A 334 13.39 4.81 7.13
N CYS A 335 12.37 5.27 7.85
CA CYS A 335 12.42 6.53 8.60
C CYS A 335 13.18 6.37 9.93
N ASP A 336 13.73 7.48 10.43
CA ASP A 336 14.43 7.52 11.73
C ASP A 336 13.49 7.59 12.95
N SER A 337 12.18 7.57 12.71
CA SER A 337 11.15 7.66 13.75
C SER A 337 10.10 6.57 13.66
N PHE A 338 9.64 6.11 14.83
CA PHE A 338 8.52 5.20 15.01
C PHE A 338 7.76 5.56 16.30
N TYR A 339 6.74 4.77 16.65
CA TYR A 339 5.84 5.08 17.75
C TYR A 339 5.86 4.00 18.83
N LEU A 340 5.68 4.45 20.08
CA LEU A 340 5.48 3.62 21.27
C LEU A 340 4.18 4.03 21.97
N ASN A 341 3.39 3.05 22.41
CA ASN A 341 2.22 3.30 23.25
C ASN A 341 2.56 2.89 24.68
N ALA A 342 2.25 3.76 25.64
CA ALA A 342 2.44 3.51 27.07
C ALA A 342 1.15 3.81 27.83
N GLN A 343 0.76 2.97 28.79
CA GLN A 343 -0.44 3.23 29.60
C GLN A 343 -0.29 4.55 30.39
N ASN A 344 -1.38 5.28 30.60
CA ASN A 344 -1.31 6.63 31.17
C ASN A 344 -0.81 6.71 32.62
N HIS A 345 -0.71 5.58 33.33
CA HIS A 345 -0.15 5.52 34.68
C HIS A 345 1.37 5.32 34.68
N ILE A 346 2.04 5.42 33.52
CA ILE A 346 3.50 5.39 33.44
C ILE A 346 4.01 6.56 32.61
N THR A 347 5.13 7.11 33.06
CA THR A 347 5.89 8.13 32.34
C THR A 347 7.15 7.51 31.77
N LEU A 348 7.48 7.89 30.54
CA LEU A 348 8.67 7.39 29.84
C LEU A 348 9.72 8.51 29.72
N ASN A 349 10.94 8.23 30.15
CA ASN A 349 12.09 9.13 30.00
C ASN A 349 13.19 8.44 29.21
N ALA A 350 13.57 9.00 28.07
CA ALA A 350 14.59 8.42 27.21
C ALA A 350 16.01 8.86 27.58
N ASP A 351 16.98 8.01 27.27
CA ASP A 351 18.39 8.39 27.24
C ASP A 351 18.74 9.33 26.07
N ASP A 352 20.02 9.69 25.95
CA ASP A 352 20.48 10.61 24.92
C ASP A 352 20.48 10.05 23.49
N SER A 353 20.24 8.75 23.28
CA SER A 353 20.31 8.12 21.95
C SER A 353 19.05 8.31 21.10
N ILE A 354 17.92 8.64 21.72
CA ILE A 354 16.65 8.94 21.06
C ILE A 354 16.08 10.28 21.54
N ASN A 355 15.16 10.84 20.79
CA ASN A 355 14.24 11.87 21.26
C ASN A 355 12.88 11.22 21.44
N LEU A 356 12.33 11.32 22.65
CA LEU A 356 10.99 10.85 22.96
C LEU A 356 10.08 12.07 23.13
N THR A 357 9.03 12.18 22.33
CA THR A 357 8.06 13.28 22.41
C THR A 357 6.64 12.75 22.41
N THR A 358 5.77 13.30 23.24
CA THR A 358 4.34 12.99 23.21
C THR A 358 3.76 13.31 21.84
N HIS A 359 3.20 12.30 21.18
CA HIS A 359 2.49 12.46 19.92
C HIS A 359 1.01 12.73 20.17
N LYS A 360 0.36 11.89 20.99
CA LYS A 360 -1.05 12.01 21.33
C LYS A 360 -1.33 11.36 22.69
N VAL A 361 -2.17 12.00 23.49
CA VAL A 361 -2.71 11.45 24.74
C VAL A 361 -4.12 10.92 24.45
N HIS A 362 -4.35 9.64 24.74
CA HIS A 362 -5.64 8.97 24.64
C HIS A 362 -6.24 8.76 26.04
N ALA A 363 -7.45 8.18 26.11
CA ALA A 363 -8.13 7.96 27.38
C ALA A 363 -7.34 7.04 28.34
N ASP A 364 -6.73 5.97 27.82
CA ASP A 364 -6.05 4.93 28.62
C ASP A 364 -4.53 4.83 28.36
N HIS A 365 -4.02 5.46 27.31
CA HIS A 365 -2.61 5.43 26.94
C HIS A 365 -2.12 6.73 26.30
N THR A 366 -0.80 6.90 26.26
CA THR A 366 -0.11 7.96 25.54
C THR A 366 0.73 7.33 24.44
N THR A 367 0.56 7.85 23.22
CA THR A 367 1.38 7.54 22.06
C THR A 367 2.57 8.52 22.04
N TYR A 368 3.78 7.98 22.01
CA TYR A 368 5.03 8.73 21.91
C TYR A 368 5.65 8.52 20.53
N THR A 369 6.20 9.58 19.96
CA THR A 369 7.16 9.47 18.85
C THR A 369 8.55 9.20 19.41
N VAL A 370 9.18 8.13 18.96
CA VAL A 370 10.59 7.82 19.18
C VAL A 370 11.36 8.20 17.93
N LYS A 371 12.27 9.17 18.02
CA LYS A 371 13.17 9.55 16.92
C LYS A 371 14.61 9.24 17.27
N ARG A 372 15.27 8.36 16.52
CA ARG A 372 16.68 7.98 16.71
C ARG A 372 17.59 9.15 16.38
N LYS A 373 18.58 9.43 17.24
CA LYS A 373 19.60 10.46 16.96
C LYS A 373 20.76 9.89 16.16
N LYS A 374 21.32 10.68 15.26
CA LYS A 374 22.51 10.31 14.48
C LYS A 374 23.80 10.67 15.26
N PRO A 375 24.87 9.86 15.19
CA PRO A 375 24.91 8.52 14.59
C PRO A 375 24.01 7.55 15.34
N PHE A 376 23.32 6.67 14.61
CA PHE A 376 22.33 5.79 15.23
C PHE A 376 22.98 4.81 16.21
N SER A 377 22.50 4.84 17.45
CA SER A 377 22.85 3.82 18.43
C SER A 377 22.19 2.49 18.07
N VAL A 378 22.91 1.39 18.37
CA VAL A 378 22.38 0.02 18.28
C VAL A 378 21.33 -0.23 19.35
N GLN A 379 21.46 0.43 20.50
CA GLN A 379 20.53 0.29 21.63
C GLN A 379 20.13 1.64 22.22
N SER A 380 18.92 1.68 22.78
CA SER A 380 18.39 2.82 23.54
C SER A 380 17.73 2.35 24.82
N VAL A 381 17.88 3.13 25.89
CA VAL A 381 17.23 2.90 27.17
C VAL A 381 16.11 3.91 27.38
N ILE A 382 14.95 3.42 27.80
CA ILE A 382 13.81 4.23 28.25
C ILE A 382 13.54 3.86 29.71
N LEU A 383 13.64 4.82 30.61
CA LEU A 383 13.24 4.69 32.01
C LEU A 383 11.71 4.72 32.11
N ILE A 384 11.16 3.87 32.97
CA ILE A 384 9.74 3.80 33.30
C ILE A 384 9.55 4.33 34.72
N GLU A 385 8.80 5.40 34.85
CA GLU A 385 8.39 5.98 36.13
C GLU A 385 6.88 5.75 36.36
N PRO A 386 6.45 5.37 37.59
CA PRO A 386 5.04 5.20 37.93
C PRO A 386 4.21 6.49 37.92
#